data_AF-F1YRE3-F1
#
_entry.id   AF-F1YRE3-F1
#
_cell.length_a   1.000
_cell.length_b   1.000
_cell.length_c   1.000
_cell.angle_alpha   90.00
_cell.angle_beta   90.00
_cell.angle_gamma   90.00
#
_symmetry.space_group_name_H-M   'P 1'
#
loop_
_entity.id
_entity.type
_entity.pdbx_description
1 polymer ?
#
loop_
_entity_poly.entity_id
_entity_poly.type
_entity_poly.pdbx_seq_one_letter_code
_entity_poly.pdbx_strand_id
1 'polypeptide(L)' 'MQFSAWRQRLRILNAQEKLARGDHVTHVAAAVGYESLGAFAAAFKKNTGYSPSAYAQRCRAKATPPM' A
#
# COMPACT_ATOMS: atom_id res chain seq x y z
N MET A 1 22.38 10.63 7.24
CA MET A 1 20.97 10.31 7.54
C MET A 1 20.14 10.17 6.24
N GLN A 2 20.31 9.07 5.47
CA GLN A 2 19.62 8.84 4.18
C GLN A 2 19.03 7.41 4.03
N PHE A 3 19.42 6.47 4.90
CA PHE A 3 19.01 5.06 4.81
C PHE A 3 17.56 4.80 5.22
N SER A 4 17.07 5.48 6.26
CA SER A 4 15.69 5.34 6.75
C SER A 4 14.67 5.80 5.71
N ALA A 5 14.93 6.93 5.04
CA ALA A 5 14.08 7.46 3.97
C ALA A 5 14.05 6.54 2.74
N TRP A 6 15.21 6.01 2.32
CA TRP A 6 15.28 5.06 1.22
C TRP A 6 14.55 3.73 1.52
N ARG A 7 14.74 3.19 2.73
CA ARG A 7 14.01 1.99 3.18
C ARG A 7 12.50 2.23 3.23
N GLN A 8 12.08 3.41 3.67
CA GLN A 8 10.67 3.78 3.65
C GLN A 8 10.14 3.83 2.22
N ARG A 9 10.91 4.39 1.27
CA ARG A 9 10.53 4.42 -0.14
C ARG A 9 10.41 3.02 -0.76
N LEU A 10 11.34 2.12 -0.45
CA LEU A 10 11.26 0.71 -0.87
C LEU A 10 10.03 0.00 -0.31
N ARG A 11 9.70 0.20 0.97
CA ARG A 11 8.48 -0.34 1.58
C ARG A 11 7.23 0.13 0.85
N ILE A 12 7.17 1.41 0.49
CA ILE A 12 6.02 1.97 -0.24
C ILE A 12 5.93 1.37 -1.65
N LEU A 13 7.05 1.23 -2.37
CA LEU A 13 7.08 0.58 -3.68
C LEU A 13 6.59 -0.88 -3.61
N ASN A 14 7.07 -1.64 -2.62
CA ASN A 14 6.63 -3.03 -2.42
C ASN A 14 5.14 -3.11 -2.06
N ALA A 15 4.64 -2.14 -1.29
CA ALA A 15 3.22 -2.04 -1.01
C ALA A 15 2.39 -1.75 -2.27
N GLN A 16 2.84 -0.86 -3.15
CA GLN A 16 2.14 -0.58 -4.41
C GLN A 16 1.99 -1.85 -5.25
N GLU A 17 3.05 -2.66 -5.39
CA GLU A 17 3.00 -3.92 -6.14
C GLU A 17 2.01 -4.92 -5.53
N LYS A 18 2.01 -5.08 -4.20
CA LYS A 18 1.06 -5.98 -3.53
C LYS A 18 -0.38 -5.51 -3.71
N LEU A 19 -0.65 -4.23 -3.51
CA LEU A 19 -1.99 -3.68 -3.72
C LEU A 19 -2.43 -3.81 -5.19
N ALA A 20 -1.51 -3.68 -6.14
CA ALA A 20 -1.77 -3.88 -7.56
C ALA A 20 -2.12 -5.33 -7.91
N ARG A 21 -1.57 -6.31 -7.18
CA ARG A 21 -1.93 -7.73 -7.27
C ARG A 21 -3.30 -8.06 -6.65
N GLY A 22 -3.92 -7.12 -5.93
CA GLY A 22 -5.20 -7.32 -5.26
C GLY A 22 -5.09 -7.74 -3.79
N ASP A 23 -3.90 -7.66 -3.17
CA ASP A 23 -3.76 -7.90 -1.74
C ASP A 23 -4.53 -6.85 -0.91
N HIS A 24 -5.01 -7.29 0.26
CA HIS A 24 -5.69 -6.42 1.22
C HIS A 24 -4.72 -5.42 1.85
N VAL A 25 -5.15 -4.15 1.98
CA VAL A 25 -4.34 -3.07 2.59
C VAL A 25 -3.80 -3.45 3.97
N THR A 26 -4.58 -4.15 4.78
CA THR A 26 -4.18 -4.62 6.11
C THR A 26 -3.02 -5.59 6.05
N HIS A 27 -3.06 -6.53 5.09
CA HIS A 27 -1.99 -7.50 4.89
C HIS A 27 -0.73 -6.83 4.35
N VAL A 28 -0.89 -5.89 3.42
CA VAL A 28 0.22 -5.09 2.90
C VAL A 28 0.88 -4.25 3.99
N ALA A 29 0.11 -3.58 4.84
CA ALA A 29 0.64 -2.78 5.95
C ALA A 29 1.45 -3.64 6.94
N ALA A 30 0.95 -4.82 7.30
CA ALA A 30 1.69 -5.77 8.13
C ALA A 30 2.97 -6.25 7.43
N ALA A 31 2.90 -6.59 6.15
CA ALA A 31 4.03 -7.09 5.36
C ALA A 31 5.15 -6.05 5.19
N VAL A 32 4.81 -4.76 5.12
CA VAL A 32 5.80 -3.67 5.00
C VAL A 32 6.29 -3.14 6.35
N GLY A 33 5.81 -3.72 7.46
CA GLY A 33 6.26 -3.42 8.82
C GLY A 33 5.64 -2.16 9.42
N TYR A 34 4.38 -1.86 9.07
CA TYR A 34 3.59 -0.82 9.75
C TYR A 34 2.61 -1.48 10.72
N GLU A 35 2.66 -1.06 11.98
CA GLU A 35 1.72 -1.51 13.03
C GLU A 35 0.31 -0.96 12.86
N SER A 36 0.14 0.14 12.11
CA SER A 36 -1.14 0.80 11.94
C SER A 36 -1.42 1.18 10.51
N LEU A 37 -2.63 0.84 10.06
CA LEU A 37 -3.20 1.23 8.77
C LEU A 37 -3.17 2.76 8.57
N GLY A 38 -3.40 3.55 9.63
CA GLY A 38 -3.36 5.01 9.57
C GLY A 38 -1.97 5.57 9.29
N ALA A 39 -0.93 5.07 9.98
CA ALA A 39 0.45 5.48 9.76
C ALA A 39 0.93 5.09 8.36
N PHE A 40 0.58 3.88 7.92
CA PHE A 40 0.82 3.42 6.56
C PHE A 40 0.10 4.29 5.52
N ALA A 41 -1.18 4.58 5.72
CA ALA A 41 -1.97 5.40 4.80
C ALA A 41 -1.41 6.82 4.67
N ALA A 42 -0.96 7.44 5.76
CA ALA A 42 -0.32 8.75 5.71
C ALA A 42 1.00 8.72 4.91
N ALA A 43 1.86 7.72 5.16
CA ALA A 43 3.13 7.56 4.43
C ALA A 43 2.91 7.24 2.95
N PHE A 44 1.93 6.38 2.65
CA PHE A 44 1.57 5.99 1.29
C PHE A 44 0.95 7.16 0.53
N LYS A 45 0.00 7.89 1.13
CA LYS A 45 -0.58 9.09 0.51
C LYS A 45 0.50 10.16 0.24
N LYS A 46 1.46 10.33 1.15
CA LYS A 46 2.56 11.29 0.95
C LYS A 46 3.48 10.92 -0.22
N ASN A 47 3.66 9.64 -0.51
CA ASN A 47 4.51 9.19 -1.63
C ASN A 47 3.74 9.06 -2.96
N THR A 48 2.48 8.62 -2.89
CA THR A 48 1.68 8.16 -4.04
C THR A 48 0.52 9.10 -4.41
N GLY A 49 0.16 10.04 -3.53
CA GLY A 49 -0.99 10.93 -3.71
C GLY A 49 -2.35 10.33 -3.34
N TYR A 50 -2.48 9.00 -3.38
CA TYR A 50 -3.73 8.27 -3.10
C TYR A 50 -3.68 7.53 -1.77
N SER A 51 -4.83 7.35 -1.13
CA SER A 51 -4.95 6.44 0.01
C SER A 51 -4.80 4.99 -0.44
N PRO A 52 -4.09 4.13 0.30
CA PRO A 52 -3.91 2.74 -0.08
C PRO A 52 -5.24 1.96 -0.14
N SER A 53 -6.25 2.36 0.64
CA SER A 53 -7.62 1.81 0.53
C SER A 53 -8.28 2.13 -0.80
N ALA A 54 -8.18 3.37 -1.28
CA ALA A 54 -8.73 3.76 -2.58
C ALA A 54 -8.00 3.05 -3.73
N TYR A 55 -6.68 2.90 -3.62
CA TYR A 55 -5.86 2.18 -4.60
C TYR A 55 -6.22 0.68 -4.63
N ALA A 56 -6.30 0.03 -3.45
CA ALA A 56 -6.73 -1.36 -3.34
C ALA A 56 -8.15 -1.56 -3.86
N GLN A 57 -9.08 -0.67 -3.54
CA GLN A 57 -10.45 -0.76 -3.99
C GLN A 57 -10.56 -0.62 -5.50
N ARG A 58 -9.74 0.23 -6.12
CA ARG A 58 -9.67 0.37 -7.58
C ARG A 58 -9.07 -0.87 -8.26
N CYS A 59 -8.07 -1.51 -7.64
CA CYS A 59 -7.54 -2.79 -8.13
C CYS A 59 -8.52 -3.95 -7.93
N ARG A 60 -9.21 -3.99 -6.79
CA ARG A 60 -10.22 -5.02 -6.48
C ARG A 60 -11.48 -4.89 -7.34
N ALA A 61 -11.92 -3.67 -7.64
CA ALA A 61 -13.04 -3.43 -8.56
C ALA A 61 -12.75 -3.95 -9.99
N LYS A 62 -11.48 -4.15 -10.35
CA LYS A 62 -11.07 -4.80 -11.60
C LYS A 62 -11.09 -6.34 -11.53
N ALA A 63 -11.22 -6.94 -10.35
CA ALA A 63 -11.05 -8.37 -10.11
C ALA A 63 -12.37 -9.14 -9.88
N THR A 64 -13.52 -8.58 -10.26
CA THR A 64 -14.78 -9.33 -10.27
C THR A 64 -14.94 -10.02 -11.63
N PRO A 65 -14.74 -11.35 -11.76
CA PRO A 65 -15.43 -12.09 -12.79
C PRO A 65 -16.91 -12.19 -12.36
N PRO A 66 -17.87 -11.75 -13.20
CA PRO A 66 -19.28 -11.99 -12.92
C PRO A 66 -19.54 -13.50 -12.96
N MET A 67 -20.17 -14.03 -11.91
CA MET A 67 -20.95 -15.28 -11.96
C MET A 67 -22.42 -14.89 -11.96
#